data_AF-A0A960JPZ1-F1
#
_entry.id   AF-A0A960JPZ1-F1
#
_cell.length_a   1.000
_cell.length_b   1.000
_cell.length_c   1.000
_cell.angle_alpha   90.00
_cell.angle_beta   90.00
_cell.angle_gamma   90.00
#
_symmetry.space_group_name_H-M   'P 1'
#
loop_
_entity.id
_entity.type
_entity.pdbx_description
1 polymer ?
#
loop_
_entity_poly.entity_id
_entity_poly.type
_entity_poly.pdbx_seq_one_letter_code
_entity_poly.pdbx_strand_id
1 'polypeptide(L)' 'MSITAELSALSTALDELNARVVGLADARGRDDEDPIRSDLQEVERHLTQAGRRVAKSLRSLDG' A
#
# COMPACT_ATOMS: atom_id res chain seq x y z
N MET A 1 -1.31 11.99 20.93
CA MET A 1 -1.03 10.68 20.32
C MET A 1 0.45 10.35 20.45
N SER A 2 0.81 9.08 20.56
CA SER A 2 2.21 8.62 20.41
C SER A 2 2.53 8.41 18.93
N ILE A 3 3.75 8.77 18.50
CA ILE A 3 4.22 8.56 17.12
C ILE A 3 4.15 7.08 16.70
N THR A 4 4.38 6.14 17.63
CA THR A 4 4.23 4.70 17.38
C THR A 4 2.79 4.35 17.02
N ALA A 5 1.81 4.91 17.74
CA ALA A 5 0.39 4.65 17.46
C ALA A 5 -0.03 5.22 16.10
N GLU A 6 0.46 6.41 15.73
CA GLU A 6 0.21 7.03 14.43
C GLU A 6 0.82 6.22 13.28
N LEU A 7 2.05 5.73 13.43
CA LEU A 7 2.71 4.90 12.42
C LEU A 7 2.05 3.54 12.27
N SER A 8 1.56 2.94 13.36
CA SER A 8 0.78 1.70 13.30
C SER A 8 -0.54 1.91 12.56
N ALA A 9 -1.27 3.00 12.87
CA ALA A 9 -2.49 3.37 12.15
C ALA A 9 -2.23 3.61 10.65
N LEU A 10 -1.14 4.29 10.32
CA LEU A 10 -0.72 4.51 8.94
C LEU A 10 -0.37 3.20 8.22
N SER A 11 0.29 2.26 8.90
CA SER A 11 0.58 0.94 8.33
C SER A 11 -0.71 0.21 7.97
N THR A 12 -1.68 0.16 8.87
CA THR A 12 -2.99 -0.46 8.62
C THR A 12 -3.70 0.20 7.44
N ALA A 13 -3.73 1.54 7.40
CA ALA A 13 -4.37 2.27 6.31
C ALA A 13 -3.72 2.01 4.94
N LEU A 14 -2.39 1.84 4.90
CA LEU A 14 -1.67 1.48 3.67
C LEU A 14 -2.00 0.07 3.20
N ASP A 15 -2.12 -0.89 4.12
CA ASP A 15 -2.48 -2.28 3.79
C ASP A 15 -3.93 -2.35 3.24
N GLU A 16 -4.87 -1.65 3.89
CA GLU A 16 -6.26 -1.55 3.43
C GLU A 16 -6.37 -0.89 2.05
N LEU A 17 -5.64 0.21 1.83
CA LEU A 17 -5.60 0.88 0.54
C LEU A 17 -5.00 -0.01 -0.55
N ASN A 18 -3.91 -0.71 -0.24
CA ASN A 18 -3.27 -1.64 -1.17
C ASN A 18 -4.23 -2.76 -1.58
N ALA A 19 -4.94 -3.38 -0.63
CA ALA A 19 -5.94 -4.41 -0.92
C ALA A 19 -7.06 -3.91 -1.84
N ARG A 20 -7.51 -2.66 -1.65
CA ARG A 20 -8.53 -2.03 -2.52
C ARG A 20 -8.01 -1.81 -3.93
N VAL A 21 -6.77 -1.34 -4.08
CA VAL A 21 -6.14 -1.12 -5.40
C VAL A 21 -5.97 -2.44 -6.15
N VAL A 22 -5.50 -3.49 -5.47
CA VAL A 22 -5.39 -4.84 -6.05
C VAL A 22 -6.76 -5.34 -6.52
N GLY A 23 -7.80 -5.21 -5.69
CA GLY A 23 -9.16 -5.61 -6.08
C GLY A 23 -9.70 -4.85 -7.30
N LEU A 24 -9.37 -3.57 -7.45
CA LEU A 24 -9.74 -2.79 -8.65
C LEU A 24 -8.98 -3.25 -9.89
N ALA A 25 -7.69 -3.56 -9.75
CA ALA A 25 -6.88 -4.07 -10.86
C ALA A 25 -7.36 -5.46 -11.31
N ASP A 26 -7.71 -6.33 -10.37
CA ASP A 26 -8.24 -7.67 -10.65
C ASP A 26 -9.61 -7.62 -11.34
N ALA A 27 -10.47 -6.67 -10.94
CA ALA A 27 -11.80 -6.50 -11.54
C ALA A 27 -11.76 -6.06 -13.01
N ARG A 28 -10.64 -5.49 -13.47
CA ARG A 28 -10.43 -5.11 -14.88
C ARG A 28 -10.01 -6.28 -15.78
N GLY A 29 -9.71 -7.44 -15.22
CA GLY A 29 -9.30 -8.62 -15.98
C GLY A 29 -7.83 -8.57 -16.41
N ARG A 30 -7.45 -9.44 -17.35
CA ARG A 30 -6.07 -9.61 -17.84
C ARG A 30 -5.80 -8.93 -19.17
N ASP A 31 -6.58 -7.93 -19.52
CA ASP A 31 -6.28 -7.16 -20.72
C ASP A 31 -4.99 -6.36 -20.47
N ASP A 32 -3.93 -6.75 -21.17
CA ASP A 32 -2.61 -6.13 -21.03
C ASP A 32 -2.57 -4.76 -21.72
N GLU A 33 -3.61 -4.40 -22.50
CA GLU A 33 -3.77 -3.09 -23.11
C GLU A 33 -4.64 -2.13 -22.27
N ASP A 34 -5.18 -2.52 -21.10
CA ASP A 34 -5.95 -1.60 -20.24
C ASP A 34 -5.00 -0.60 -19.54
N PRO A 35 -4.99 0.68 -19.94
CA PRO A 35 -4.09 1.68 -19.36
C PRO A 35 -4.36 1.89 -17.86
N ILE A 36 -5.62 1.75 -17.42
CA ILE A 36 -5.98 1.94 -16.01
C ILE A 36 -5.45 0.77 -15.17
N ARG A 37 -5.39 -0.44 -15.72
CA ARG A 37 -4.78 -1.59 -15.04
C ARG A 37 -3.29 -1.36 -14.82
N SER A 38 -2.58 -0.82 -15.83
CA SER A 38 -1.18 -0.41 -15.69
C SER A 38 -1.00 0.63 -14.59
N ASP A 39 -1.83 1.68 -14.57
CA ASP A 39 -1.78 2.72 -13.55
C ASP A 39 -2.04 2.15 -12.13
N LEU A 40 -3.01 1.25 -11.98
CA LEU A 40 -3.31 0.62 -10.69
C LEU A 40 -2.16 -0.27 -10.20
N GLN A 41 -1.47 -0.98 -11.09
CA GLN A 41 -0.27 -1.74 -10.73
C GLN A 41 0.88 -0.82 -10.30
N GLU A 42 1.04 0.34 -10.92
CA GLU A 42 2.03 1.33 -10.49
C GLU A 42 1.69 1.88 -9.10
N VAL A 43 0.42 2.20 -8.85
CA VAL A 43 -0.07 2.59 -7.52
C VAL A 43 0.22 1.51 -6.48
N GLU A 44 -0.08 0.24 -6.76
CA GLU A 44 0.24 -0.90 -5.87
C GLU A 44 1.74 -0.94 -5.50
N ARG A 45 2.63 -0.76 -6.49
CA ARG A 45 4.08 -0.72 -6.26
C ARG A 45 4.47 0.41 -5.33
N HIS A 46 3.89 1.59 -5.49
CA HIS A 46 4.16 2.74 -4.63
C HIS A 46 3.64 2.52 -3.20
N LEU A 47 2.43 1.98 -3.05
CA LEU A 47 1.84 1.65 -1.75
C LEU A 47 2.67 0.61 -0.99
N THR A 48 3.09 -0.45 -1.68
CA THR A 48 3.97 -1.48 -1.12
C THR A 48 5.30 -0.88 -0.62
N GLN A 49 5.91 0.03 -1.38
CA GLN A 49 7.13 0.71 -0.97
C GLN A 49 6.90 1.63 0.24
N ALA A 50 5.78 2.35 0.27
CA ALA A 50 5.39 3.20 1.40
C ALA A 50 5.20 2.36 2.68
N GLY A 51 4.45 1.26 2.59
CA GLY A 51 4.23 0.33 3.72
C GLY A 51 5.54 -0.22 4.28
N ARG A 52 6.46 -0.63 3.41
CA ARG A 52 7.81 -1.09 3.82
C ARG A 52 8.59 -0.02 4.59
N ARG A 53 8.49 1.26 4.18
CA ARG A 53 9.16 2.38 4.86
C ARG A 53 8.55 2.66 6.22
N VAL A 54 7.21 2.67 6.32
CA VAL A 54 6.49 2.85 7.59
C VAL A 54 6.83 1.72 8.57
N ALA A 55 6.77 0.47 8.11
CA ALA A 55 7.12 -0.70 8.93
C ALA A 55 8.59 -0.67 9.40
N LYS A 56 9.50 -0.13 8.57
CA LYS A 56 10.90 0.08 8.98
C LYS A 56 11.00 1.11 10.11
N SER A 57 10.28 2.24 10.00
CA SER A 57 10.26 3.26 11.05
C SER A 57 9.69 2.73 12.36
N LEU A 58 8.62 1.92 12.32
CA LEU A 58 8.07 1.25 13.50
C LEU A 58 9.11 0.38 14.21
N ARG A 59 9.77 -0.51 13.47
CA ARG A 59 10.84 -1.37 14.03
C ARG A 59 12.00 -0.59 14.65
N SER A 60 12.29 0.61 14.12
CA SER A 60 13.32 1.49 14.66
C SER A 60 12.91 2.26 15.92
N LEU A 61 11.62 2.30 16.25
CA LEU A 61 11.10 2.88 17.49
C LEU A 61 10.93 1.83 18.60
N ASP A 62 10.78 0.56 18.24
CA ASP A 62 10.62 -0.57 19.17
C ASP A 62 11.96 -1.12 19.70
N GLY A 63 13.09 -0.73 19.10
CA GLY A 63 14.45 -1.15 19.47
C GLY A 63 15.23 -0.05 20.17
#